data_AF-A0A502GZG0-F1
#
_entry.id   AF-A0A502GZG0-F1
#
_cell.length_a   1.000
_cell.length_b   1.000
_cell.length_c   1.000
_cell.angle_alpha   90.00
_cell.angle_beta   90.00
_cell.angle_gamma   90.00
#
_symmetry.space_group_name_H-M   'P 1'
#
loop_
_entity.id
_entity.type
_entity.pdbx_description
1 polymer ?
#
loop_
_entity_poly.entity_id
_entity_poly.type
_entity_poly.pdbx_seq_one_letter_code
_entity_poly.pdbx_strand_id
1 'polypeptide(L)'
;MIRLSLHPAWLLLATLGACTAPADQAAKNPATPPAAAPASPRTTLLTASYAGEYNWGDPKRKEAGGTLYVYPESDSTVLVALDVCYGPPAFHLGNLYRRAVVRRGVGRCAIRSEEDMLDCQLRLAFSPQAVVIETEPGHGECGFGQGVSADETYRRTSAAVPAYFTDATVDKTFFKKTSPEKYNAESQ
;
A
#
# COMPACT_ATOMS: atom_id res chain seq x y z
N MET A 1 -46.24 29.91 -15.83
CA MET A 1 -46.21 30.49 -17.18
C MET A 1 -44.94 29.97 -17.88
N ILE A 2 -45.03 28.90 -18.70
CA ILE A 2 -44.91 28.91 -20.19
C ILE A 2 -43.60 29.59 -20.65
N ARG A 3 -42.58 28.95 -21.25
CA ARG A 3 -42.46 28.35 -22.60
C ARG A 3 -41.26 27.37 -22.64
N LEU A 4 -41.40 26.10 -23.01
CA LEU A 4 -41.19 25.52 -24.36
C LEU A 4 -40.25 26.29 -25.32
N SER A 5 -39.10 25.71 -25.67
CA SER A 5 -38.57 25.75 -27.03
C SER A 5 -37.92 24.42 -27.40
N LEU A 6 -38.12 24.04 -28.65
CA LEU A 6 -38.03 22.70 -29.21
C LEU A 6 -37.31 22.85 -30.57
N HIS A 7 -36.51 21.83 -30.95
CA HIS A 7 -35.94 21.53 -32.29
C HIS A 7 -34.64 22.26 -32.71
N PRO A 8 -33.88 21.75 -33.73
CA PRO A 8 -34.11 20.56 -34.58
C PRO A 8 -32.91 19.59 -34.75
N ALA A 9 -33.26 18.45 -35.31
CA ALA A 9 -32.42 17.39 -35.86
C ALA A 9 -31.67 17.80 -37.13
N TRP A 10 -30.46 17.25 -37.33
CA TRP A 10 -29.84 17.09 -38.65
C TRP A 10 -29.44 15.62 -38.84
N LEU A 11 -30.14 14.96 -39.78
CA LEU A 11 -29.70 13.78 -40.52
C LEU A 11 -28.62 14.18 -41.54
N LEU A 12 -27.74 13.24 -41.91
CA LEU A 12 -27.25 12.93 -43.28
C LEU A 12 -26.15 11.84 -43.13
N LEU A 13 -26.45 10.58 -43.48
CA LEU A 13 -26.26 9.89 -44.77
C LEU A 13 -24.81 9.41 -45.06
N ALA A 14 -24.69 8.08 -44.92
CA ALA A 14 -23.94 7.08 -45.70
C ALA A 14 -22.90 7.52 -46.75
N THR A 15 -21.77 6.81 -46.76
CA THR A 15 -21.28 6.12 -47.96
C THR A 15 -20.58 4.80 -47.62
N LEU A 16 -21.02 3.75 -48.31
CA LEU A 16 -20.34 2.47 -48.46
C LEU A 16 -19.11 2.67 -49.36
N GLY A 17 -17.94 2.22 -48.89
CA GLY A 17 -16.73 2.09 -49.70
C GLY A 17 -16.26 0.64 -49.66
N ALA A 18 -16.76 -0.18 -50.59
CA ALA A 18 -16.20 -1.48 -50.90
C ALA A 18 -15.15 -1.30 -52.01
N CYS A 19 -13.88 -1.57 -51.69
CA CYS A 19 -12.81 -1.77 -52.67
C CYS A 19 -12.23 -3.17 -52.46
N THR A 20 -12.63 -4.10 -53.32
CA THR A 20 -11.95 -5.37 -53.55
C THR A 20 -10.84 -5.16 -54.58
N ALA A 21 -9.61 -5.56 -54.25
CA ALA A 21 -8.62 -5.98 -55.24
C ALA A 21 -7.74 -7.08 -54.63
N PRO A 22 -7.47 -8.18 -55.36
CA PRO A 22 -6.66 -9.30 -54.91
C PRO A 22 -5.20 -9.12 -55.33
N ALA A 23 -4.25 -9.45 -54.46
CA ALA A 23 -2.87 -9.72 -54.86
C ALA A 23 -2.19 -10.59 -53.78
N ASP A 24 -1.98 -11.85 -54.15
CA ASP A 24 -0.81 -12.68 -53.81
C ASP A 24 -0.08 -12.38 -52.49
N GLN A 25 -0.36 -13.19 -51.47
CA GLN A 25 0.63 -13.48 -50.44
C GLN A 25 0.81 -15.00 -50.36
N ALA A 26 1.97 -15.43 -50.85
CA ALA A 26 2.54 -16.74 -50.68
C ALA A 26 2.35 -17.23 -49.25
N ALA A 27 1.68 -18.38 -49.11
CA ALA A 27 1.50 -19.07 -47.84
C ALA A 27 2.85 -19.48 -47.26
N LYS A 28 3.40 -18.62 -46.39
CA LYS A 28 4.47 -18.96 -45.46
C LYS A 28 3.78 -19.64 -44.28
N ASN A 29 3.93 -20.95 -44.15
CA ASN A 29 3.40 -21.72 -43.02
C ASN A 29 3.73 -20.99 -41.70
N PRO A 30 2.73 -20.53 -40.92
CA PRO A 30 3.01 -20.02 -39.60
C PRO A 30 3.47 -21.21 -38.76
N ALA A 31 4.76 -21.24 -38.42
CA ALA A 31 5.26 -22.10 -37.37
C ALA A 31 4.39 -21.84 -36.14
N THR A 32 3.66 -22.85 -35.70
CA THR A 32 2.87 -22.82 -34.48
C THR A 32 3.79 -22.33 -33.35
N PRO A 33 3.45 -21.22 -32.67
CA PRO A 33 4.20 -20.81 -31.48
C PRO A 33 4.22 -22.00 -30.51
N PRO A 34 5.38 -22.37 -29.94
CA PRO A 34 5.43 -23.40 -28.93
C PRO A 34 4.35 -23.12 -27.89
N ALA A 35 3.50 -24.12 -27.61
CA ALA A 35 2.48 -24.01 -26.59
C ALA A 35 3.15 -23.47 -25.31
N ALA A 36 2.71 -22.30 -24.87
CA ALA A 36 3.24 -21.68 -23.67
C ALA A 36 3.14 -22.70 -22.54
N ALA A 37 4.28 -22.99 -21.90
CA ALA A 37 4.32 -23.89 -20.76
C ALA A 37 3.24 -23.47 -19.74
N PRO A 38 2.51 -24.42 -19.13
CA PRO A 38 1.50 -24.08 -18.13
C PRO A 38 2.16 -23.23 -17.04
N ALA A 39 1.65 -22.01 -16.87
CA ALA A 39 2.14 -21.10 -15.84
C ALA A 39 1.98 -21.80 -14.48
N SER A 40 3.10 -22.03 -13.78
CA SER A 40 3.06 -22.57 -12.43
C SER A 40 2.14 -21.72 -11.56
N PRO A 41 1.28 -22.32 -10.72
CA PRO A 41 0.40 -21.55 -9.85
C PRO A 41 1.27 -20.68 -8.95
N ARG A 42 1.13 -19.35 -9.09
CA ARG A 42 1.76 -18.40 -8.17
C ARG A 42 1.09 -18.58 -6.82
N THR A 43 1.78 -19.27 -5.92
CA THR A 43 1.33 -19.41 -4.54
C THR A 43 1.33 -18.01 -3.94
N THR A 44 0.12 -17.50 -3.69
CA THR A 44 -0.06 -16.18 -3.11
C THR A 44 0.17 -16.30 -1.60
N LEU A 45 1.03 -15.45 -1.05
CA LEU A 45 1.35 -15.45 0.37
C LEU A 45 0.07 -15.27 1.20
N LEU A 46 -0.09 -15.98 2.31
CA LEU A 46 -1.27 -15.83 3.18
C LEU A 46 -1.45 -14.39 3.68
N THR A 47 -0.33 -13.71 3.95
CA THR A 47 -0.29 -12.30 4.38
C THR A 47 -0.61 -11.31 3.28
N ALA A 48 -0.71 -11.72 2.01
CA ALA A 48 -1.09 -10.82 0.92
C ALA A 48 -2.48 -10.21 1.14
N SER A 49 -3.35 -10.86 1.91
CA SER A 49 -4.66 -10.33 2.34
C SER A 49 -4.56 -9.06 3.22
N TYR A 50 -3.41 -8.84 3.86
CA TYR A 50 -3.11 -7.66 4.68
C TYR A 50 -2.39 -6.56 3.91
N ALA A 51 -1.96 -6.83 2.68
CA ALA A 51 -1.22 -5.87 1.89
C ALA A 51 -2.08 -4.63 1.56
N GLY A 52 -1.43 -3.47 1.51
CA GLY A 52 -2.13 -2.24 1.16
C GLY A 52 -1.50 -0.98 1.72
N GLU A 53 -2.19 0.11 1.43
CA GLU A 53 -1.98 1.42 2.04
C GLU A 53 -3.18 1.71 2.95
N TYR A 54 -2.90 2.26 4.13
CA TYR A 54 -3.87 2.56 5.15
C TYR A 54 -3.59 3.93 5.77
N ASN A 55 -4.62 4.74 5.96
CA ASN A 55 -4.47 6.09 6.49
C ASN A 55 -5.40 6.33 7.67
N TRP A 56 -4.97 7.15 8.62
CA TRP A 56 -5.84 7.77 9.62
C TRP A 56 -5.70 9.30 9.56
N GLY A 57 -6.68 9.99 10.15
CA GLY A 57 -6.83 11.43 9.98
C GLY A 57 -7.47 11.82 8.64
N ASP A 58 -7.70 13.13 8.45
CA ASP A 58 -8.23 13.68 7.20
C ASP A 58 -7.07 14.13 6.29
N PRO A 59 -6.79 13.44 5.17
CA PRO A 59 -5.70 13.83 4.27
C PRO A 59 -5.92 15.18 3.59
N LYS A 60 -7.14 15.74 3.65
CA LYS A 60 -7.47 17.06 3.09
C LYS A 60 -7.21 18.20 4.05
N ARG A 61 -6.90 17.91 5.31
CA ARG A 61 -6.66 18.90 6.36
C ARG A 61 -5.22 18.82 6.82
N LYS A 62 -4.68 19.96 7.26
CA LYS A 62 -3.36 20.03 7.92
C LYS A 62 -3.51 19.71 9.41
N GLU A 63 -4.04 18.54 9.70
CA GLU A 63 -4.28 18.03 11.07
C GLU A 63 -3.34 16.86 11.37
N ALA A 64 -3.51 16.24 12.54
CA ALA A 64 -2.83 14.99 12.86
C ALA A 64 -3.29 13.88 11.91
N GLY A 65 -2.40 12.92 11.65
CA GLY A 65 -2.69 11.80 10.77
C GLY A 65 -1.49 10.91 10.55
N GLY A 66 -1.66 9.90 9.72
CA GLY A 66 -0.58 8.99 9.38
C GLY A 66 -0.92 8.01 8.28
N THR A 67 0.14 7.46 7.71
CA THR A 67 0.13 6.55 6.58
C THR A 67 0.86 5.28 6.95
N LEU A 68 0.23 4.13 6.72
CA LEU A 68 0.78 2.81 6.93
C LEU A 68 0.80 2.05 5.60
N TYR A 69 1.98 1.58 5.21
CA TYR A 69 2.18 0.65 4.12
C TYR A 69 2.43 -0.74 4.67
N VAL A 70 1.73 -1.74 4.12
CA VAL A 70 1.88 -3.15 4.50
C VAL A 70 2.28 -3.97 3.28
N TYR A 71 3.45 -4.59 3.34
CA TYR A 71 3.98 -5.45 2.29
C TYR A 71 4.12 -6.90 2.79
N PRO A 72 3.62 -7.91 2.04
CA PRO A 72 3.75 -9.31 2.44
C PRO A 72 5.16 -9.82 2.15
N GLU A 73 5.89 -10.23 3.19
CA GLU A 73 7.24 -10.79 3.04
C GLU A 73 7.22 -12.32 2.94
N SER A 74 6.40 -12.97 3.78
CA SER A 74 6.20 -14.42 3.80
C SER A 74 4.77 -14.75 4.24
N ASP A 75 4.41 -16.03 4.30
CA ASP A 75 3.09 -16.49 4.78
C ASP A 75 2.75 -16.06 6.21
N SER A 76 3.73 -15.55 6.96
CA SER A 76 3.53 -15.22 8.37
C SER A 76 4.21 -13.93 8.81
N THR A 77 4.79 -13.18 7.86
CA THR A 77 5.49 -11.93 8.14
C THR A 77 5.08 -10.86 7.12
N VAL A 78 4.88 -9.65 7.62
CA VAL A 78 4.71 -8.44 6.80
C VAL A 78 5.80 -7.44 7.14
N LEU A 79 6.16 -6.61 6.16
CA LEU A 79 6.93 -5.39 6.36
C LEU A 79 5.95 -4.24 6.51
N VAL A 80 6.16 -3.41 7.53
CA VAL A 80 5.33 -2.24 7.84
C VAL A 80 6.20 -1.01 7.77
N ALA A 81 5.82 -0.06 6.92
CA ALA A 81 6.38 1.28 6.90
C ALA A 81 5.29 2.25 7.35
N LEU A 82 5.57 3.03 8.38
CA LEU A 82 4.61 3.89 9.05
C LEU A 82 5.19 5.29 9.14
N ASP A 83 4.39 6.28 8.79
CA ASP A 83 4.63 7.69 9.05
C ASP A 83 3.45 8.28 9.83
N VAL A 84 3.72 9.06 10.87
CA VAL A 84 2.73 9.71 11.73
C VAL A 84 3.10 11.17 11.97
N CYS A 85 2.08 12.01 12.10
CA CYS A 85 2.21 13.43 12.42
C CYS A 85 1.19 13.78 13.52
N TYR A 86 1.66 14.42 14.59
CA TYR A 86 0.80 14.85 15.71
C TYR A 86 0.04 16.17 15.42
N GLY A 87 0.24 16.79 14.25
CA GLY A 87 -0.49 17.98 13.83
C GLY A 87 -0.02 19.28 14.51
N PRO A 88 -0.76 20.40 14.33
CA PRO A 88 -0.40 21.71 14.85
C PRO A 88 -0.31 21.77 16.39
N PRO A 89 0.46 22.72 16.97
CA PRO A 89 1.22 23.76 16.27
C PRO A 89 2.62 23.30 15.81
N ALA A 90 3.14 22.21 16.37
CA ALA A 90 4.54 21.82 16.21
C ALA A 90 4.79 20.77 15.12
N PHE A 91 3.76 20.06 14.66
CA PHE A 91 3.84 19.05 13.60
C PHE A 91 4.95 18.01 13.84
N HIS A 92 5.07 17.53 15.07
CA HIS A 92 6.03 16.47 15.39
C HIS A 92 5.72 15.22 14.57
N LEU A 93 6.77 14.63 14.01
CA LEU A 93 6.71 13.48 13.11
C LEU A 93 7.30 12.25 13.80
N GLY A 94 6.80 11.09 13.41
CA GLY A 94 7.38 9.80 13.75
C GLY A 94 7.34 8.89 12.53
N ASN A 95 8.39 8.12 12.32
CA ASN A 95 8.45 7.14 11.25
C ASN A 95 9.02 5.81 11.74
N LEU A 96 8.62 4.71 11.11
CA LEU A 96 9.02 3.37 11.46
C LEU A 96 9.06 2.49 10.21
N TYR A 97 10.12 1.70 10.04
CA TYR A 97 10.13 0.59 9.09
C TYR A 97 10.58 -0.71 9.76
N ARG A 98 9.67 -1.68 9.91
CA ARG A 98 9.88 -2.91 10.71
C ARG A 98 9.23 -4.14 10.09
N ARG A 99 9.65 -5.32 10.58
CA ARG A 99 8.94 -6.59 10.39
C ARG A 99 7.91 -6.80 11.48
N ALA A 100 6.71 -7.22 11.10
CA ALA A 100 5.70 -7.72 12.02
C ALA A 100 5.41 -9.20 11.74
N VAL A 101 5.48 -10.02 12.78
CA VAL A 101 5.12 -11.44 12.71
C VAL A 101 3.63 -11.58 12.92
N VAL A 102 2.93 -12.14 11.94
CA VAL A 102 1.46 -12.25 11.94
C VAL A 102 1.01 -13.64 12.35
N ARG A 103 0.12 -13.71 13.33
CA ARG A 103 -0.55 -14.93 13.79
C ARG A 103 -2.03 -14.61 14.01
N ARG A 104 -2.91 -15.37 13.35
CA ARG A 104 -4.38 -15.24 13.47
C ARG A 104 -4.88 -13.79 13.29
N GLY A 105 -4.36 -13.09 12.28
CA GLY A 105 -4.74 -11.69 11.99
C GLY A 105 -4.14 -10.64 12.91
N VAL A 106 -3.23 -11.01 13.81
CA VAL A 106 -2.53 -10.07 14.69
C VAL A 106 -1.04 -10.09 14.38
N GLY A 107 -0.51 -8.95 13.94
CA GLY A 107 0.92 -8.68 13.80
C GLY A 107 1.52 -8.17 15.09
N ARG A 108 2.77 -8.52 15.36
CA ARG A 108 3.58 -7.92 16.44
C ARG A 108 4.94 -7.52 15.93
N CYS A 109 5.37 -6.30 16.24
CA CYS A 109 6.73 -5.85 15.99
C CYS A 109 7.33 -5.25 17.28
N ALA A 110 8.49 -5.78 17.67
CA ALA A 110 9.25 -5.26 18.79
C ALA A 110 10.14 -4.10 18.33
N ILE A 111 10.14 -3.02 19.10
CA ILE A 111 11.02 -1.88 18.96
C ILE A 111 11.93 -1.89 20.18
N ARG A 112 13.17 -2.32 19.96
CA ARG A 112 14.18 -2.36 21.02
C ARG A 112 15.05 -1.12 20.89
N SER A 113 15.11 -0.35 21.96
CA SER A 113 16.16 0.63 22.20
C SER A 113 17.22 -0.05 23.06
N GLU A 114 18.50 0.17 22.76
CA GLU A 114 19.59 -0.33 23.63
C GLU A 114 19.65 0.43 24.97
N GLU A 115 19.02 1.60 25.03
CA GLU A 115 19.05 2.52 26.18
C GLU A 115 17.85 2.35 27.11
N ASP A 116 16.71 1.88 26.60
CA ASP A 116 15.47 1.74 27.38
C ASP A 116 15.30 0.34 27.96
N MET A 117 15.13 0.25 29.28
CA MET A 117 14.92 -1.02 29.99
C MET A 117 13.56 -1.67 29.70
N LEU A 118 12.63 -0.96 29.07
CA LEU A 118 11.31 -1.47 28.69
C LEU A 118 11.30 -1.71 27.18
N ASP A 119 10.96 -2.94 26.77
CA ASP A 119 10.73 -3.22 25.37
C ASP A 119 9.42 -2.55 24.92
N CYS A 120 9.47 -1.73 23.88
CA CYS A 120 8.26 -1.29 23.21
C CYS A 120 7.85 -2.38 22.22
N GLN A 121 6.56 -2.72 22.21
CA GLN A 121 6.00 -3.65 21.23
C GLN A 121 4.69 -3.09 20.68
N LEU A 122 4.61 -2.98 19.36
CA LEU A 122 3.37 -2.62 18.68
C LEU A 122 2.58 -3.89 18.31
N ARG A 123 1.27 -3.81 18.52
CA ARG A 123 0.26 -4.78 18.11
C ARG A 123 -0.51 -4.23 16.92
N LEU A 124 -0.57 -5.00 15.84
CA LEU A 124 -1.30 -4.65 14.62
C LEU A 124 -2.46 -5.63 14.43
N ALA A 125 -3.69 -5.19 14.72
CA ALA A 125 -4.89 -5.99 14.49
C ALA A 125 -5.44 -5.75 13.08
N PHE A 126 -5.30 -6.75 12.20
CA PHE A 126 -5.71 -6.65 10.81
C PHE A 126 -7.19 -7.02 10.62
N SER A 127 -7.88 -6.22 9.82
CA SER A 127 -9.21 -6.50 9.27
C SER A 127 -9.23 -6.21 7.77
N PRO A 128 -10.29 -6.63 7.03
CA PRO A 128 -10.37 -6.35 5.60
C PRO A 128 -10.34 -4.86 5.22
N GLN A 129 -10.75 -3.96 6.12
CA GLN A 129 -10.90 -2.53 5.85
C GLN A 129 -9.99 -1.63 6.68
N ALA A 130 -9.30 -2.16 7.69
CA ALA A 130 -8.49 -1.35 8.58
C ALA A 130 -7.40 -2.18 9.28
N VAL A 131 -6.39 -1.47 9.77
CA VAL A 131 -5.44 -1.96 10.78
C VAL A 131 -5.58 -1.08 12.01
N VAL A 132 -5.80 -1.69 13.16
CA VAL A 132 -5.69 -1.00 14.45
C VAL A 132 -4.28 -1.23 14.97
N ILE A 133 -3.54 -0.15 15.21
CA ILE A 133 -2.22 -0.19 15.82
C ILE A 133 -2.36 0.27 17.26
N GLU A 134 -1.79 -0.48 18.19
CA GLU A 134 -1.76 -0.16 19.62
C GLU A 134 -0.42 -0.60 20.22
N THR A 135 0.07 0.11 21.22
CA THR A 135 1.08 -0.40 22.14
C THR A 135 0.54 -1.65 22.84
N GLU A 136 1.29 -2.76 22.79
CA GLU A 136 0.86 -4.01 23.42
C GLU A 136 0.85 -3.85 24.96
N PRO A 137 -0.23 -4.25 25.65
CA PRO A 137 -0.30 -4.18 27.09
C PRO A 137 0.85 -4.96 27.76
N GLY A 138 1.46 -4.35 28.78
CA GLY A 138 2.59 -4.95 29.53
C GLY A 138 3.97 -4.62 28.96
N HIS A 139 4.04 -3.83 27.88
CA HIS A 139 5.26 -3.31 27.28
C HIS A 139 5.43 -1.81 27.55
N GLY A 140 6.62 -1.27 27.28
CA GLY A 140 6.89 0.17 27.33
C GLY A 140 6.12 0.95 26.27
N GLU A 141 5.91 2.25 26.51
CA GLU A 141 5.21 3.13 25.56
C GLU A 141 5.94 3.20 24.22
N CYS A 142 5.19 2.95 23.13
CA CYS A 142 5.72 3.03 21.77
C CYS A 142 5.54 4.44 21.18
N GLY A 143 6.22 5.41 21.78
CA GLY A 143 6.24 6.79 21.32
C GLY A 143 7.40 7.10 20.39
N PHE A 144 7.23 8.12 19.54
CA PHE A 144 8.30 8.72 18.72
C PHE A 144 8.85 10.01 19.36
N GLY A 145 8.54 10.23 20.64
CA GLY A 145 8.84 11.46 21.37
C GLY A 145 7.80 12.56 21.15
N GLN A 146 7.82 13.59 22.02
CA GLN A 146 6.97 14.79 21.91
C GLN A 146 5.46 14.52 21.71
N GLY A 147 4.94 13.45 22.34
CA GLY A 147 3.52 13.08 22.26
C GLY A 147 3.11 12.38 20.96
N VAL A 148 4.05 12.06 20.07
CA VAL A 148 3.77 11.32 18.83
C VAL A 148 3.64 9.83 19.14
N SER A 149 2.51 9.23 18.74
CA SER A 149 2.22 7.79 18.89
C SER A 149 1.70 7.20 17.59
N ALA A 150 1.85 5.88 17.43
CA ALA A 150 1.25 5.09 16.36
C ALA A 150 -0.16 4.59 16.69
N ASP A 151 -0.64 4.81 17.91
CA ASP A 151 -1.87 4.20 18.44
C ASP A 151 -3.12 4.78 17.79
N GLU A 152 -3.60 4.16 16.71
CA GLU A 152 -4.71 4.66 15.91
C GLU A 152 -5.39 3.58 15.05
N THR A 153 -6.54 3.93 14.46
CA THR A 153 -7.22 3.09 13.45
C THR A 153 -6.94 3.57 12.03
N TYR A 154 -6.11 2.83 11.30
CA TYR A 154 -5.71 3.11 9.93
C TYR A 154 -6.69 2.44 8.96
N ARG A 155 -7.46 3.24 8.22
CA ARG A 155 -8.42 2.75 7.23
C ARG A 155 -7.73 2.46 5.92
N ARG A 156 -8.02 1.30 5.32
CA ARG A 156 -7.45 0.88 4.04
C ARG A 156 -7.90 1.82 2.93
N THR A 157 -6.94 2.46 2.26
CA THR A 157 -7.16 3.32 1.09
C THR A 157 -6.86 2.58 -0.21
N SER A 158 -6.00 1.56 -0.16
CA SER A 158 -5.66 0.70 -1.28
C SER A 158 -5.38 -0.73 -0.81
N ALA A 159 -5.88 -1.73 -1.55
CA ALA A 159 -5.54 -3.15 -1.34
C ALA A 159 -4.38 -3.62 -2.24
N ALA A 160 -3.81 -2.73 -3.06
CA ALA A 160 -2.69 -3.07 -3.91
C ALA A 160 -1.43 -3.30 -3.06
N VAL A 161 -0.63 -4.31 -3.41
CA VAL A 161 0.65 -4.56 -2.74
C VAL A 161 1.61 -3.40 -3.06
N PRO A 162 2.04 -2.60 -2.06
CA PRO A 162 2.91 -1.47 -2.32
C PRO A 162 4.30 -1.94 -2.76
N ALA A 163 4.84 -1.36 -3.83
CA ALA A 163 6.20 -1.69 -4.29
C ALA A 163 7.29 -0.95 -3.47
N TYR A 164 6.93 0.21 -2.94
CA TYR A 164 7.78 1.11 -2.17
C TYR A 164 6.93 1.93 -1.20
N PHE A 165 7.60 2.63 -0.28
CA PHE A 165 7.07 3.74 0.49
C PHE A 165 7.97 4.96 0.28
N THR A 166 7.46 6.15 0.62
CA THR A 166 8.23 7.40 0.62
C THR A 166 8.50 7.74 2.07
N ASP A 167 9.75 8.01 2.44
CA ASP A 167 10.12 8.41 3.80
C ASP A 167 10.12 9.94 3.97
N ALA A 168 10.56 10.41 5.13
CA ALA A 168 10.65 11.82 5.47
C ALA A 168 11.63 12.62 4.57
N THR A 169 12.57 11.98 3.87
CA THR A 169 13.47 12.65 2.90
C THR A 169 12.87 12.73 1.50
N VAL A 170 11.66 12.22 1.31
CA VAL A 170 10.95 12.13 0.02
C VAL A 170 11.57 11.08 -0.92
N ASP A 171 12.48 10.25 -0.41
CA ASP A 171 13.10 9.18 -1.18
C ASP A 171 12.23 7.92 -1.19
N LYS A 172 12.30 7.18 -2.29
CA LYS A 172 11.54 5.94 -2.45
C LYS A 172 12.35 4.76 -1.91
N THR A 173 11.84 4.15 -0.84
CA THR A 173 12.39 2.91 -0.30
C THR A 173 11.58 1.71 -0.80
N PHE A 174 12.22 0.79 -1.54
CA PHE A 174 11.58 -0.38 -2.14
C PHE A 174 11.61 -1.58 -1.21
N PHE A 175 10.44 -2.13 -0.85
CA PHE A 175 10.30 -3.28 0.05
C PHE A 175 11.11 -4.51 -0.38
N LYS A 176 11.18 -4.77 -1.70
CA LYS A 176 11.94 -5.91 -2.25
C LYS A 176 13.45 -5.76 -2.19
N LYS A 177 13.96 -4.54 -1.99
CA LYS A 177 15.41 -4.23 -2.09
C LYS A 177 16.01 -3.84 -0.75
N THR A 178 15.19 -3.31 0.15
CA THR A 178 15.65 -2.74 1.42
C THR A 178 14.92 -3.44 2.56
N SER A 179 15.64 -4.23 3.34
CA SER A 179 15.10 -4.79 4.58
C SER A 179 15.00 -3.70 5.66
N PRO A 180 14.15 -3.88 6.68
CA PRO A 180 14.15 -3.03 7.86
C PRO A 180 15.53 -2.83 8.48
N GLU A 181 16.34 -3.88 8.64
CA GLU A 181 17.68 -3.77 9.26
C GLU A 181 18.57 -2.83 8.46
N LYS A 182 18.56 -2.98 7.14
CA LYS A 182 19.36 -2.12 6.25
C LYS A 182 18.94 -0.66 6.36
N TYR A 183 17.63 -0.39 6.26
CA TYR A 183 17.10 0.97 6.35
C TYR A 183 17.43 1.64 7.69
N ASN A 184 17.24 0.92 8.79
CA ASN A 184 17.42 1.47 10.12
C ASN A 184 18.91 1.63 10.49
N ALA A 185 19.81 0.85 9.90
CA ALA A 185 21.25 1.02 10.08
C ALA A 185 21.81 2.26 9.35
N GLU A 186 21.16 2.70 8.27
CA GLU A 186 21.54 3.90 7.52
C GLU A 186 20.91 5.19 8.11
N SER A 187 19.94 5.04 9.02
CA SER A 187 19.19 6.16 9.63
C SER A 187 19.70 6.56 11.02
N GLN A 188 20.70 5.86 11.56
CA GLN A 188 21.38 6.15 12.83
C GLN A 188 22.72 6.84 12.55
#